data_AF-K9AUI4-F1
#
_entry.id   AF-K9AUI4-F1
#
_cell.length_a   1.000
_cell.length_b   1.000
_cell.length_c   1.000
_cell.angle_alpha   90.00
_cell.angle_beta   90.00
_cell.angle_gamma   90.00
#
_symmetry.space_group_name_H-M   'P 1'
#
loop_
_entity.id
_entity.type
_entity.pdbx_description
1 polymer ?
#
loop_
_entity_poly.entity_id
_entity_poly.type
_entity_poly.pdbx_seq_one_letter_code
_entity_poly.pdbx_strand_id
1 'polypeptide(L)' 'MLIKIEENIYVNKNHIVSVKIFPQGGGSVRVAIDTLHTSNSSTGSIFVDLESSTDLAFLLSALQD' A
#
# COMPACT_ATOMS: atom_id res chain seq x y z
N MET A 1 -7.33 8.30 -6.57
CA MET A 1 -7.70 7.17 -7.46
C MET A 1 -6.69 6.04 -7.32
N LEU A 2 -7.08 5.01 -6.58
CA LEU A 2 -6.31 3.79 -6.38
C LEU A 2 -6.65 2.77 -7.46
N ILE A 3 -5.64 2.23 -8.14
CA ILE A 3 -5.78 1.28 -9.25
C ILE A 3 -5.01 0.02 -8.88
N LYS A 4 -5.66 -1.14 -8.93
CA LYS A 4 -4.96 -2.44 -8.83
C LYS A 4 -4.27 -2.73 -10.16
N ILE A 5 -2.96 -2.97 -10.12
CA ILE A 5 -2.15 -3.26 -11.33
C ILE A 5 -1.71 -4.72 -11.42
N GLU A 6 -1.47 -5.36 -10.27
CA GLU A 6 -1.15 -6.78 -10.17
C GLU A 6 -1.84 -7.38 -8.93
N GLU A 7 -1.70 -8.68 -8.74
CA GLU A 7 -2.09 -9.30 -7.48
C GLU A 7 -1.32 -8.65 -6.33
N ASN A 8 -2.04 -8.09 -5.36
CA ASN A 8 -1.48 -7.41 -4.19
C ASN A 8 -0.67 -6.13 -4.48
N ILE A 9 -0.72 -5.57 -5.69
CA ILE A 9 -0.05 -4.31 -6.02
C ILE A 9 -1.05 -3.29 -6.54
N TYR A 10 -1.04 -2.12 -5.91
CA TYR A 10 -1.92 -1.00 -6.22
C TYR A 10 -1.08 0.25 -6.47
N VAL A 11 -1.59 1.15 -7.30
CA VAL A 11 -1.02 2.46 -7.56
C VAL A 11 -2.06 3.51 -7.27
N ASN A 12 -1.73 4.44 -6.38
CA ASN A 12 -2.53 5.61 -6.14
C ASN A 12 -2.00 6.77 -6.98
N LYS A 13 -2.75 7.15 -8.02
CA LYS A 13 -2.35 8.24 -8.92
C LYS A 13 -2.47 9.63 -8.32
N ASN A 14 -3.31 9.81 -7.29
CA ASN A 14 -3.49 11.11 -6.64
C ASN A 14 -2.30 11.44 -5.73
N HIS A 15 -1.82 10.42 -5.01
CA HIS A 15 -0.74 10.57 -4.04
C HIS A 15 0.62 10.12 -4.58
N ILE A 16 0.64 9.58 -5.81
CA ILE A 16 1.83 9.09 -6.52
C ILE A 16 2.59 8.10 -5.64
N VAL A 17 1.87 7.08 -5.16
CA VAL A 17 2.43 5.98 -4.36
C VAL A 17 2.05 4.62 -4.94
N SER A 18 2.92 3.62 -4.77
CA SER A 18 2.56 2.21 -4.91
C SER A 18 2.32 1.60 -3.54
N VAL A 19 1.29 0.78 -3.44
CA VAL A 19 0.91 0.04 -2.26
C VAL A 19 1.07 -1.45 -2.57
N LYS A 20 1.94 -2.14 -1.84
CA LYS A 20 2.20 -3.57 -1.97
C LYS A 20 1.73 -4.29 -0.73
N ILE A 21 0.96 -5.36 -0.90
CA ILE A 21 0.35 -6.11 0.18
C ILE A 21 1.06 -7.45 0.32
N PHE A 22 1.46 -7.78 1.55
CA PHE A 22 2.14 -9.00 1.93
C PHE A 22 1.30 -9.71 2.99
N PRO A 23 0.43 -10.66 2.60
CA PRO A 23 -0.33 -11.47 3.55
C PRO A 23 0.62 -12.19 4.50
N GLN A 24 0.34 -12.10 5.79
CA GLN A 24 1.04 -12.86 6.82
C GLN A 24 0.12 -13.99 7.31
N GLY A 25 0.73 -15.07 7.80
CA GLY A 25 -0.03 -16.18 8.37
C GLY A 25 -0.87 -15.72 9.56
N GLY A 26 -2.05 -16.33 9.76
CA GLY A 26 -2.93 -15.99 10.89
C GLY A 26 -3.83 -14.77 10.67
N GLY A 27 -3.92 -14.24 9.45
CA GLY A 27 -4.86 -13.17 9.08
C GLY A 27 -4.30 -11.76 9.17
N SER A 28 -3.06 -11.61 9.67
CA SER A 28 -2.31 -10.35 9.62
C SER A 28 -1.82 -10.04 8.21
N VAL A 29 -1.54 -8.76 7.96
CA VAL A 29 -1.11 -8.28 6.63
C VAL A 29 -0.07 -7.19 6.80
N ARG A 30 1.05 -7.28 6.07
CA ARG A 30 2.01 -6.17 5.95
C ARG A 30 1.75 -5.40 4.66
N VAL A 31 1.79 -4.08 4.73
CA VAL A 31 1.65 -3.20 3.57
C VAL A 31 2.90 -2.36 3.43
N ALA A 32 3.50 -2.33 2.24
CA ALA A 32 4.55 -1.37 1.91
C ALA A 32 3.98 -0.26 1.03
N ILE A 33 4.25 0.99 1.40
CA ILE A 33 3.87 2.19 0.65
C ILE A 33 5.15 2.86 0.17
N ASP A 34 5.32 2.91 -1.15
CA ASP A 34 6.47 3.51 -1.81
C ASP A 34 6.02 4.76 -2.59
N THR A 35 6.72 5.89 -2.47
CA THR A 35 6.47 7.05 -3.32
C THR A 35 7.06 6.82 -4.71
N LEU A 36 6.23 6.99 -5.73
CA LEU A 36 6.57 6.82 -7.15
C LEU A 36 7.10 8.13 -7.74
N HIS A 37 8.13 8.74 -7.15
CA HIS A 37 8.79 9.90 -7.74
C HIS A 37 10.27 9.66 -8.08
N THR A 38 10.65 10.27 -9.20
CA THR A 38 11.85 10.06 -10.00
C THR A 38 13.15 10.46 -9.28
N SER A 39 14.10 9.53 -9.32
CA SER A 39 15.56 9.65 -9.13
C SER A 39 16.16 10.22 -7.84
N ASN A 40 15.49 11.07 -7.06
CA ASN A 40 16.14 11.80 -5.94
C ASN A 40 15.40 11.74 -4.58
N SER A 41 14.32 10.97 -4.42
CA SER A 41 13.67 10.86 -3.11
C SER A 41 14.41 9.88 -2.21
N SER A 42 14.98 10.36 -1.10
CA SER A 42 15.62 9.54 -0.05
C SER A 42 14.61 8.80 0.84
N THR A 43 13.31 8.89 0.53
CA THR A 43 12.25 8.32 1.33
C THR A 43 12.11 6.85 0.98
N GLY A 44 12.61 5.98 1.86
CA GLY A 44 12.43 4.54 1.74
C GLY A 44 10.96 4.12 1.93
N SER A 45 10.69 2.84 1.68
CA SER A 45 9.37 2.23 1.88
C SER A 45 8.85 2.44 3.30
N ILE A 46 7.61 2.87 3.43
CA ILE A 46 6.89 2.85 4.70
C ILE A 46 6.22 1.48 4.83
N PHE A 47 6.54 0.76 5.91
CA PHE A 47 5.90 -0.52 6.22
C PHE A 47 4.84 -0.32 7.31
N VAL A 48 3.65 -0.84 7.06
CA VAL A 48 2.54 -0.85 8.00
C VAL A 48 2.14 -2.30 8.24
N ASP A 49 2.23 -2.74 9.48
CA ASP A 49 1.72 -4.05 9.91
C ASP A 49 0.28 -3.89 10.38
N LEU A 50 -0.62 -4.66 9.78
CA LEU A 50 -2.05 -4.68 10.04
C LEU A 50 -2.42 -6.02 10.69
N GLU A 51 -3.27 -5.98 11.71
CA GLU A 51 -3.65 -7.17 12.48
C GLU A 51 -4.71 -8.00 11.74
N SER A 52 -5.45 -7.39 10.82
CA SER A 52 -6.54 -8.06 10.10
C SER A 52 -6.70 -7.60 8.65
N SER A 53 -7.41 -8.41 7.86
CA SER A 53 -7.88 -8.04 6.52
C SER A 53 -8.90 -6.90 6.53
N THR A 54 -9.57 -6.65 7.66
CA THR A 54 -10.49 -5.52 7.83
C THR A 54 -9.73 -4.20 7.87
N ASP A 55 -8.61 -4.14 8.60
CA ASP A 55 -7.76 -2.94 8.66
C ASP A 55 -7.16 -2.62 7.29
N LEU A 56 -6.83 -3.65 6.52
CA LEU A 56 -6.39 -3.49 5.13
C LEU A 56 -7.46 -2.82 4.27
N ALA A 57 -8.72 -3.25 4.40
CA ALA A 57 -9.81 -2.64 3.65
C ALA A 57 -9.99 -1.16 4.01
N PHE A 58 -9.88 -0.80 5.30
CA PHE A 58 -9.91 0.59 5.74
C PHE A 58 -8.76 1.42 5.16
N LEU A 59 -7.52 0.90 5.19
CA LEU A 59 -6.37 1.59 4.62
C LEU A 59 -6.54 1.84 3.12
N LEU A 60 -7.00 0.83 2.36
CA LEU A 60 -7.19 0.97 0.92
C LEU A 60 -8.32 1.97 0.59
N SER A 61 -9.38 2.01 1.41
CA SER A 61 -10.45 3.01 1.28
C SER A 61 -9.93 4.42 1.54
N ALA A 62 -9.13 4.62 2.60
CA ALA A 62 -8.55 5.92 2.92
C ALA A 62 -7.58 6.43 1.84
N LEU A 63 -6.94 5.51 1.10
CA LEU A 63 -6.11 5.84 -0.05
C LEU A 63 -6.91 6.03 -1.36
N GLN A 64 -8.20 5.72 -1.37
CA GLN A 64 -9.04 5.97 -2.55
C GLN A 64 -9.55 7.40 -2.64
N ASP A 65 -9.89 7.99 -1.49
CA ASP A 65 -10.29 9.40 -1.31
C ASP A 65 -9.16 10.37 -1.71
#